data_AF-U6BKV8-F1
#
_entry.id   AF-U6BKV8-F1
#
_cell.length_a   1.000
_cell.length_b   1.000
_cell.length_c   1.000
_cell.angle_alpha   90.00
_cell.angle_beta   90.00
_cell.angle_gamma   90.00
#
_symmetry.space_group_name_H-M   'P 1'
#
loop_
_entity.id
_entity.type
_entity.pdbx_description
1 polymer ?
#
loop_
_entity_poly.entity_id
_entity_poly.type
_entity_poly.pdbx_seq_one_letter_code
_entity_poly.pdbx_strand_id
1 'polypeptide(L)'
;RGLYGDNINEMAWAVGEVLNSIEKAGISEETLVILMSDHGPHVELCLNGGSTAGLKGGKSNSYEGGFRIPFVAWQPGTVEAGRVSHEVISSMDVYRTLYERNTCTEADKVSPQKHMDGVNIWRELTGTEAKGVLGWKRPIIYYCNTHLMAIRVGQYKVHFRTSPIFLNESSAKNLAQYCPDGKPVDDWYVSQKCPESELTVHDPPMIFDLDVDPNEMYPIEASERASEIRQKASRIIFHHHNSIEEVPQQLGKYDRSVVPCCDPPACSCDRLSSRRHNKNHATKRFDHPFRKHPSGRKTMLFEDLFD
;
A
#
# COMPACT_ATOMS: atom_id res chain seq x y z
N ARG A 1 -6.05 -13.96 14.88
CA ARG A 1 -6.01 -14.33 13.44
C ARG A 1 -4.79 -15.24 13.15
N GLY A 2 -4.61 -16.35 13.88
CA GLY A 2 -3.45 -17.24 13.72
C GLY A 2 -2.09 -16.51 13.75
N LEU A 3 -1.09 -17.10 13.09
CA LEU A 3 0.26 -16.54 12.97
C LEU A 3 0.27 -15.16 12.30
N TYR A 4 -0.59 -14.93 11.31
CA TYR A 4 -0.70 -13.62 10.69
C TYR A 4 -1.07 -12.54 11.72
N GLY A 5 -2.06 -12.81 12.57
CA GLY A 5 -2.45 -11.92 13.66
C GLY A 5 -1.33 -11.68 14.67
N ASP A 6 -0.56 -12.71 15.01
CA ASP A 6 0.59 -12.58 15.91
C ASP A 6 1.65 -11.63 15.32
N ASN A 7 1.95 -11.75 14.01
CA ASN A 7 2.87 -10.85 13.31
C ASN A 7 2.34 -9.40 13.27
N ILE A 8 1.04 -9.21 13.04
CA ILE A 8 0.42 -7.88 13.06
C ILE A 8 0.50 -7.24 14.45
N ASN A 9 0.28 -8.02 15.51
CA ASN A 9 0.40 -7.52 16.89
C ASN A 9 1.84 -7.15 17.25
N GLU A 10 2.83 -7.93 16.83
CA GLU A 10 4.24 -7.60 17.03
C GLU A 10 4.64 -6.32 16.27
N MET A 11 4.17 -6.16 15.02
CA MET A 11 4.36 -4.93 14.25
C MET A 11 3.71 -3.73 14.93
N ALA A 12 2.46 -3.85 15.40
CA ALA A 12 1.74 -2.79 16.08
C ALA A 12 2.46 -2.36 17.37
N TRP A 13 2.94 -3.31 18.17
CA TRP A 13 3.78 -3.05 19.34
C TRP A 13 5.07 -2.30 18.95
N ALA A 14 5.77 -2.73 17.90
CA ALA A 14 6.99 -2.10 17.44
C ALA A 14 6.78 -0.65 16.97
N VAL A 15 5.68 -0.38 16.26
CA VAL A 15 5.27 1.00 15.90
C VAL A 15 5.02 1.83 17.16
N GLY A 16 4.34 1.26 18.16
CA GLY A 16 4.13 1.89 19.46
C GLY A 16 5.46 2.27 20.15
N GLU A 17 6.47 1.41 20.10
CA GLU A 17 7.78 1.70 20.68
C GLU A 17 8.52 2.83 19.95
N VAL A 18 8.36 2.96 18.63
CA VAL A 18 8.89 4.09 17.86
C VAL A 18 8.20 5.39 18.28
N LEU A 19 6.87 5.41 18.34
CA LEU A 19 6.12 6.60 18.77
C LEU A 19 6.46 7.02 20.21
N ASN A 20 6.53 6.06 21.14
CA ASN A 20 6.97 6.29 22.52
C ASN A 20 8.37 6.90 22.58
N SER A 21 9.28 6.49 21.69
CA SER A 21 10.64 7.01 21.64
C SER A 21 10.67 8.45 21.13
N ILE A 22 9.87 8.76 20.11
CA ILE A 22 9.70 10.13 19.57
C ILE A 22 9.16 11.07 20.65
N GLU A 23 8.13 10.64 21.39
CA GLU A 23 7.55 11.44 22.48
C GLU A 23 8.52 11.65 23.64
N LYS A 24 9.22 10.60 24.09
CA LYS A 24 10.24 10.71 25.16
C LYS A 24 11.40 11.63 24.77
N ALA A 25 11.73 11.69 23.50
CA ALA A 25 12.75 12.59 22.97
C ALA A 25 12.27 14.05 22.84
N GLY A 26 10.96 14.31 22.99
CA GLY A 26 10.39 15.65 22.92
C GLY A 26 10.33 16.25 21.50
N ILE A 27 10.35 15.40 20.46
CA ILE A 27 10.38 15.82 19.04
C ILE A 27 9.10 15.48 18.28
N SER A 28 8.00 15.19 18.98
CA SER A 28 6.74 14.75 18.36
C SER A 28 6.13 15.78 17.43
N GLU A 29 6.11 17.05 17.79
CA GLU A 29 5.55 18.13 16.95
C GLU A 29 6.38 18.40 15.68
N GLU A 30 7.64 17.96 15.66
CA GLU A 30 8.58 18.14 14.55
C GLU A 30 8.75 16.87 13.70
N THR A 31 8.12 15.76 14.08
CA THR A 31 8.29 14.46 13.43
C THR A 31 7.01 14.02 12.74
N LEU A 32 7.03 14.01 11.40
CA LEU A 32 5.99 13.37 10.61
C LEU A 32 6.21 11.85 10.56
N VAL A 33 5.22 11.09 11.03
CA VAL A 33 5.19 9.63 10.92
C VAL A 33 4.12 9.25 9.91
N ILE A 34 4.47 8.39 8.95
CA ILE A 34 3.53 7.80 7.98
C ILE A 34 3.62 6.28 8.10
N LEU A 35 2.48 5.63 8.29
CA LEU A 35 2.31 4.19 8.20
C LEU A 35 1.52 3.85 6.95
N MET A 36 2.08 3.01 6.08
CA MET A 36 1.41 2.53 4.87
C MET A 36 1.87 1.11 4.49
N SER A 37 1.07 0.40 3.71
CA SER A 37 1.48 -0.85 3.05
C SER A 37 2.13 -0.54 1.69
N ASP A 38 2.81 -1.51 1.07
CA ASP A 38 3.32 -1.40 -0.30
C ASP A 38 2.29 -1.86 -1.34
N HIS A 39 1.48 -2.87 -0.99
CA HIS A 39 0.39 -3.40 -1.80
C HIS A 39 -0.72 -3.97 -0.90
N GLY A 40 -1.82 -4.40 -1.52
CA GLY A 40 -2.91 -5.14 -0.86
C GLY A 40 -2.48 -6.53 -0.35
N PRO A 41 -3.29 -7.20 0.48
CA PRO A 41 -2.92 -8.47 1.10
C PRO A 41 -2.79 -9.62 0.08
N HIS A 42 -1.97 -10.61 0.41
CA HIS A 42 -2.00 -11.91 -0.27
C HIS A 42 -3.22 -12.70 0.21
N VAL A 43 -4.32 -12.61 -0.53
CA VAL A 43 -5.58 -13.30 -0.19
C VAL A 43 -5.41 -14.82 -0.35
N GLU A 44 -4.55 -15.27 -1.26
CA GLU A 44 -4.23 -16.67 -1.52
C GLU A 44 -3.57 -17.40 -0.34
N LEU A 45 -3.06 -16.67 0.66
CA LEU A 45 -2.43 -17.24 1.85
C LEU A 45 -3.44 -17.54 2.96
N CYS A 46 -4.74 -17.36 2.70
CA CYS A 46 -5.82 -17.76 3.59
C CYS A 46 -5.66 -17.11 4.98
N LEU A 47 -5.73 -17.87 6.09
CA LEU A 47 -5.52 -17.29 7.43
C LEU A 47 -4.09 -16.78 7.69
N ASN A 48 -3.13 -17.11 6.82
CA ASN A 48 -1.77 -16.57 6.88
C ASN A 48 -1.61 -15.30 6.02
N GLY A 49 -2.67 -14.87 5.34
CA GLY A 49 -2.77 -13.63 4.58
C GLY A 49 -3.59 -12.54 5.28
N GLY A 50 -3.49 -11.32 4.76
CA GLY A 50 -4.34 -10.22 5.18
C GLY A 50 -5.75 -10.31 4.59
N SER A 51 -6.59 -9.33 4.93
CA SER A 51 -7.94 -9.18 4.34
C SER A 51 -8.02 -7.87 3.60
N THR A 52 -8.75 -7.85 2.48
CA THR A 52 -9.03 -6.64 1.70
C THR A 52 -10.23 -5.87 2.26
N ALA A 53 -10.85 -6.35 3.34
CA ALA A 53 -12.09 -5.82 3.90
C ALA A 53 -13.24 -5.76 2.87
N GLY A 54 -13.33 -6.76 1.98
CA GLY A 54 -14.38 -6.89 0.98
C GLY A 54 -14.09 -6.20 -0.36
N LEU A 55 -12.98 -5.48 -0.49
CA LEU A 55 -12.53 -4.99 -1.80
C LEU A 55 -12.12 -6.16 -2.69
N LYS A 56 -12.49 -6.09 -3.96
CA LYS A 56 -12.19 -7.15 -4.92
C LYS A 56 -10.71 -7.29 -5.19
N GLY A 57 -10.26 -8.53 -5.34
CA GLY A 57 -8.87 -8.85 -5.63
C GLY A 57 -7.98 -8.83 -4.39
N GLY A 58 -6.72 -8.41 -4.56
CA GLY A 58 -5.64 -8.64 -3.60
C GLY A 58 -4.27 -8.42 -4.26
N LYS A 59 -3.19 -8.81 -3.61
CA LYS A 59 -1.86 -8.73 -4.21
C LYS A 59 -1.83 -9.38 -5.60
N SER A 60 -1.09 -8.78 -6.53
CA SER A 60 -0.88 -9.27 -7.91
C SER A 60 -2.05 -9.07 -8.88
N ASN A 61 -3.06 -8.26 -8.53
CA ASN A 61 -4.12 -7.85 -9.46
C ASN A 61 -4.40 -6.34 -9.36
N SER A 62 -5.03 -5.80 -10.41
CA SER A 62 -5.31 -4.36 -10.58
C SER A 62 -6.67 -3.92 -10.01
N TYR A 63 -7.34 -4.77 -9.24
CA TYR A 63 -8.55 -4.41 -8.51
C TYR A 63 -8.19 -3.62 -7.24
N GLU A 64 -9.19 -2.97 -6.63
CA GLU A 64 -8.98 -2.10 -5.47
C GLU A 64 -8.32 -2.86 -4.31
N GLY A 65 -8.65 -4.13 -4.08
CA GLY A 65 -8.04 -4.94 -3.02
C GLY A 65 -6.54 -5.17 -3.19
N GLY A 66 -5.97 -4.96 -4.38
CA GLY A 66 -4.53 -5.07 -4.63
C GLY A 66 -3.75 -3.76 -4.50
N PHE A 67 -4.41 -2.62 -4.67
CA PHE A 67 -3.78 -1.30 -4.78
C PHE A 67 -4.24 -0.30 -3.71
N ARG A 68 -5.47 -0.44 -3.20
CA ARG A 68 -5.99 0.38 -2.10
C ARG A 68 -5.44 -0.20 -0.80
N ILE A 69 -4.61 0.60 -0.13
CA ILE A 69 -3.82 0.21 1.04
C ILE A 69 -4.13 1.11 2.23
N PRO A 70 -3.83 0.67 3.46
CA PRO A 70 -3.86 1.57 4.61
C PRO A 70 -2.83 2.70 4.45
N PHE A 71 -3.22 3.90 4.87
CA PHE A 71 -2.36 5.07 4.97
C PHE A 71 -2.76 5.89 6.20
N VAL A 72 -1.85 6.04 7.16
CA VAL A 72 -2.06 6.83 8.38
C VAL A 72 -0.90 7.83 8.50
N ALA A 73 -1.23 9.09 8.71
CA ALA A 73 -0.27 10.14 9.00
C ALA A 73 -0.46 10.65 10.43
N TRP A 74 0.65 10.89 11.13
CA TRP A 74 0.67 11.37 12.51
C TRP A 74 1.77 12.43 12.66
N GLN A 75 1.38 13.61 13.15
CA GLN A 75 2.29 14.66 13.59
C GLN A 75 1.51 15.63 14.49
N PRO A 76 1.64 15.53 15.83
CA PRO A 76 0.96 16.42 16.76
C PRO A 76 1.16 17.90 16.43
N GLY A 77 0.11 18.71 16.57
CA GLY A 77 0.13 20.15 16.26
C GLY A 77 0.07 20.49 14.76
N THR A 78 0.28 19.53 13.86
CA THR A 78 0.32 19.76 12.40
C THR A 78 -0.74 18.95 11.64
N VAL A 79 -0.84 17.64 11.92
CA VAL A 79 -1.88 16.76 11.35
C VAL A 79 -3.04 16.69 12.35
N GLU A 80 -4.25 17.00 11.89
CA GLU A 80 -5.46 16.96 12.73
C GLU A 80 -5.74 15.53 13.23
N ALA A 81 -5.82 15.36 14.55
CA ALA A 81 -6.06 14.05 15.16
C ALA A 81 -7.47 13.52 14.84
N GLY A 82 -7.56 12.26 14.42
CA GLY A 82 -8.83 11.59 14.13
C GLY A 82 -9.50 12.05 12.82
N ARG A 83 -8.83 12.88 12.01
CA ARG A 83 -9.34 13.27 10.68
C ARG A 83 -9.31 12.07 9.73
N VAL A 84 -10.44 11.84 9.07
CA VAL A 84 -10.56 10.90 7.94
C VAL A 84 -10.64 11.69 6.65
N SER A 85 -9.89 11.26 5.64
CA SER A 85 -9.94 11.82 4.30
C SER A 85 -10.35 10.78 3.27
N HIS A 86 -11.10 11.24 2.27
CA HIS A 86 -11.50 10.45 1.10
C HIS A 86 -10.81 10.93 -0.18
N GLU A 87 -9.80 11.80 -0.07
CA GLU A 87 -9.00 12.18 -1.22
C GLU A 87 -8.23 11.00 -1.79
N VAL A 88 -8.06 11.01 -3.11
CA VAL A 88 -7.31 9.96 -3.82
C VAL A 88 -5.83 10.33 -3.84
N ILE A 89 -5.06 9.66 -2.98
CA ILE A 89 -3.60 9.79 -2.91
C ILE A 89 -2.89 8.54 -3.46
N SER A 90 -1.59 8.65 -3.68
CA SER A 90 -0.71 7.60 -4.16
C SER A 90 0.54 7.54 -3.27
N SER A 91 1.13 6.35 -3.11
CA SER A 91 2.43 6.21 -2.41
C SER A 91 3.54 7.05 -3.07
N MET A 92 3.43 7.33 -4.38
CA MET A 92 4.35 8.21 -5.11
C MET A 92 4.31 9.67 -4.62
N ASP A 93 3.21 10.09 -4.00
CA ASP A 93 3.07 11.45 -3.45
C ASP A 93 3.96 11.69 -2.25
N VAL A 94 4.26 10.63 -1.50
CA VAL A 94 5.11 10.73 -0.30
C VAL A 94 6.46 11.30 -0.72
N TYR A 95 7.05 10.78 -1.79
CA TYR A 95 8.31 11.30 -2.31
C TYR A 95 8.20 12.78 -2.69
N ARG A 96 7.20 13.15 -3.51
CA ARG A 96 7.04 14.54 -3.97
C ARG A 96 6.80 15.50 -2.81
N THR A 97 5.97 15.11 -1.85
CA THR A 97 5.63 15.90 -0.66
C THR A 97 6.85 16.14 0.22
N LEU A 98 7.64 15.10 0.49
CA LEU A 98 8.86 15.22 1.29
C LEU A 98 9.96 15.99 0.57
N TYR A 99 10.09 15.79 -0.74
CA TYR A 99 11.02 16.57 -1.58
C TYR A 99 10.71 18.06 -1.47
N GLU A 100 9.47 18.47 -1.76
CA GLU A 100 9.08 19.89 -1.70
C GLU A 100 9.13 20.49 -0.28
N ARG A 101 8.89 19.68 0.77
CA ARG A 101 9.00 20.12 2.18
C ARG A 101 10.46 20.35 2.62
N ASN A 102 11.41 19.62 2.05
CA ASN A 102 12.82 19.69 2.45
C ASN A 102 13.65 20.62 1.54
N THR A 103 13.23 20.86 0.30
CA THR A 103 13.91 21.79 -0.61
C THR A 103 13.51 23.25 -0.33
N CYS A 104 14.01 23.79 0.78
CA CYS A 104 13.88 25.22 1.14
C CYS A 104 15.03 26.09 0.58
N THR A 105 15.88 25.58 -0.31
CA THR A 105 16.90 26.40 -0.97
C THR A 105 16.72 26.40 -2.49
N GLU A 106 16.74 27.60 -3.09
CA GLU A 106 16.69 27.80 -4.55
C GLU A 106 17.80 27.05 -5.30
N ALA A 107 18.85 26.61 -4.61
CA ALA A 107 19.99 25.88 -5.16
C ALA A 107 19.67 24.42 -5.53
N ASP A 108 18.69 23.77 -4.87
CA ASP A 108 18.32 22.36 -5.13
C ASP A 108 17.28 22.21 -6.25
N LYS A 109 16.79 23.33 -6.80
CA LYS A 109 15.87 23.38 -7.95
C LYS A 109 16.54 23.08 -9.30
N VAL A 110 17.86 22.82 -9.31
CA VAL A 110 18.70 22.68 -10.51
C VAL A 110 18.96 21.22 -10.89
N SER A 111 18.03 20.31 -10.60
CA SER A 111 17.94 19.06 -11.36
C SER A 111 16.83 19.23 -12.39
N PRO A 112 17.08 19.02 -13.70
CA PRO A 112 16.02 19.07 -14.70
C PRO A 112 14.89 18.18 -14.20
N GLN A 113 13.69 18.75 -14.09
CA GLN A 113 12.50 18.08 -13.57
C GLN A 113 12.30 16.78 -14.33
N LYS A 114 12.83 15.66 -13.81
CA LYS A 114 12.34 14.35 -14.20
C LYS A 114 10.86 14.36 -13.91
N HIS A 115 10.06 13.93 -14.87
CA HIS A 115 8.63 13.84 -14.70
C HIS A 115 8.34 13.03 -13.42
N MET A 116 7.58 13.61 -12.49
CA MET A 116 7.19 12.95 -11.26
C MET A 116 5.69 12.71 -11.31
N ASP A 117 5.27 11.45 -11.17
CA ASP A 117 3.86 11.09 -11.13
C ASP A 117 3.19 11.51 -9.81
N GLY A 118 3.97 11.54 -8.72
CA GLY A 118 3.54 11.99 -7.41
C GLY A 118 3.30 13.50 -7.36
N VAL A 119 2.27 13.91 -6.62
CA VAL A 119 1.97 15.33 -6.36
C VAL A 119 2.23 15.67 -4.89
N ASN A 120 2.41 16.95 -4.60
CA ASN A 120 2.51 17.40 -3.21
C ASN A 120 1.14 17.34 -2.53
N ILE A 121 1.00 16.49 -1.51
CA ILE A 121 -0.21 16.30 -0.71
C ILE A 121 -0.11 16.93 0.68
N TRP A 122 0.83 17.85 0.91
CA TRP A 122 1.03 18.48 2.22
C TRP A 122 -0.22 19.17 2.76
N ARG A 123 -0.95 19.86 1.89
CA ARG A 123 -2.22 20.49 2.24
C ARG A 123 -3.28 19.47 2.64
N GLU A 124 -3.26 18.31 2.01
CA GLU A 124 -4.17 17.22 2.36
C GLU A 124 -3.80 16.59 3.72
N LEU A 125 -2.51 16.36 3.96
CA LEU A 125 -2.03 15.87 5.27
C LEU A 125 -2.39 16.81 6.43
N THR A 126 -2.37 18.12 6.18
CA THR A 126 -2.70 19.16 7.18
C THR A 126 -4.19 19.55 7.21
N GLY A 127 -5.03 18.93 6.37
CA GLY A 127 -6.46 19.22 6.32
C GLY A 127 -6.84 20.58 5.71
N THR A 128 -5.93 21.22 4.98
CA THR A 128 -6.12 22.54 4.35
C THR A 128 -6.43 22.46 2.85
N GLU A 129 -6.46 21.26 2.27
CA GLU A 129 -6.89 21.04 0.88
C GLU A 129 -8.43 21.03 0.78
N ALA A 130 -8.97 21.57 -0.32
CA ALA A 130 -10.41 21.53 -0.54
C ALA A 130 -10.84 20.11 -0.98
N LYS A 131 -12.03 19.68 -0.54
CA LYS A 131 -12.56 18.35 -0.85
C LYS A 131 -12.71 18.12 -2.35
N GLY A 132 -12.40 16.91 -2.79
CA GLY A 132 -12.36 16.41 -4.16
C GLY A 132 -11.11 16.81 -4.93
N VAL A 133 -10.35 17.82 -4.51
CA VAL A 133 -9.33 18.45 -5.37
C VAL A 133 -8.32 17.44 -5.92
N LEU A 134 -7.85 16.48 -5.13
CA LEU A 134 -6.85 15.52 -5.59
C LEU A 134 -7.44 14.46 -6.51
N GLY A 135 -8.65 13.98 -6.21
CA GLY A 135 -9.34 12.97 -7.02
C GLY A 135 -9.66 13.46 -8.45
N TRP A 136 -9.97 14.75 -8.63
CA TRP A 136 -10.28 15.32 -9.94
C TRP A 136 -9.04 15.84 -10.69
N LYS A 137 -8.00 16.27 -9.97
CA LYS A 137 -6.80 16.86 -10.58
C LYS A 137 -5.89 15.87 -11.29
N ARG A 138 -5.92 14.58 -10.92
CA ARG A 138 -5.02 13.61 -11.55
C ARG A 138 -5.58 12.19 -11.66
N PRO A 139 -5.16 11.46 -12.69
CA PRO A 139 -5.44 10.04 -12.81
C PRO A 139 -4.54 9.20 -11.88
N ILE A 140 -5.00 8.02 -11.49
CA ILE A 140 -4.14 6.94 -10.97
C ILE A 140 -4.10 5.84 -12.03
N ILE A 141 -2.90 5.43 -12.45
CA ILE A 141 -2.72 4.43 -13.50
C ILE A 141 -2.21 3.14 -12.87
N TYR A 142 -2.88 2.04 -13.21
CA TYR A 142 -2.65 0.73 -12.62
C TYR A 142 -1.92 -0.13 -13.64
N TYR A 143 -0.66 -0.44 -13.33
CA TYR A 143 0.14 -1.38 -14.11
C TYR A 143 0.21 -2.74 -13.42
N CYS A 144 0.20 -3.81 -14.22
CA CYS A 144 0.81 -5.06 -13.80
C CYS A 144 2.07 -5.29 -14.62
N ASN A 145 3.24 -5.14 -14.00
CA ASN A 145 4.54 -5.12 -14.68
C ASN A 145 4.51 -4.13 -15.86
N THR A 146 4.68 -4.61 -17.09
CA THR A 146 4.69 -3.79 -18.31
C THR A 146 3.29 -3.56 -18.90
N HIS A 147 2.25 -4.20 -18.36
CA HIS A 147 0.91 -4.12 -18.91
C HIS A 147 0.08 -3.06 -18.20
N LEU A 148 -0.43 -2.09 -18.96
CA LEU A 148 -1.42 -1.15 -18.46
C LEU A 148 -2.76 -1.86 -18.30
N MET A 149 -3.28 -1.87 -17.07
CA MET A 149 -4.48 -2.61 -16.69
C MET A 149 -5.69 -1.68 -16.61
N ALA A 150 -5.57 -0.61 -15.82
CA ALA A 150 -6.68 0.29 -15.53
C ALA A 150 -6.21 1.73 -15.29
N ILE A 151 -7.17 2.64 -15.27
CA ILE A 151 -7.00 4.03 -14.85
C ILE A 151 -8.16 4.45 -13.95
N ARG A 152 -7.89 5.18 -12.88
CA ARG A 152 -8.89 5.88 -12.07
C ARG A 152 -8.85 7.38 -12.37
N VAL A 153 -10.01 7.99 -12.60
CA VAL A 153 -10.19 9.43 -12.78
C VAL A 153 -11.38 9.87 -11.94
N GLY A 154 -11.13 10.59 -10.83
CA GLY A 154 -12.15 10.86 -9.83
C GLY A 154 -12.68 9.57 -9.21
N GLN A 155 -14.00 9.44 -9.19
CA GLN A 155 -14.69 8.23 -8.71
C GLN A 155 -14.65 7.07 -9.70
N TYR A 156 -14.40 7.32 -10.99
CA TYR A 156 -14.51 6.27 -12.01
C TYR A 156 -13.19 5.54 -12.20
N LYS A 157 -13.25 4.21 -12.20
CA LYS A 157 -12.14 3.34 -12.60
C LYS A 157 -12.50 2.60 -13.87
N VAL A 158 -11.59 2.66 -14.85
CA VAL A 158 -11.76 2.09 -16.19
C VAL A 158 -10.71 1.00 -16.39
N HIS A 159 -11.16 -0.26 -16.55
CA HIS A 159 -10.29 -1.40 -16.82
C HIS A 159 -10.23 -1.68 -18.32
N PHE A 160 -9.02 -1.56 -18.89
CA PHE A 160 -8.71 -2.00 -20.25
C PHE A 160 -8.35 -3.48 -20.29
N ARG A 161 -7.73 -3.96 -19.21
CA ARG A 161 -7.40 -5.36 -19.01
C ARG A 161 -7.70 -5.77 -17.58
N THR A 162 -8.07 -7.03 -17.40
CA THR A 162 -8.16 -7.65 -16.08
C THR A 162 -7.37 -8.94 -16.06
N SER A 163 -6.68 -9.17 -14.94
CA SER A 163 -6.24 -10.52 -14.60
C SER A 163 -7.47 -11.40 -14.32
N PRO A 164 -7.40 -12.72 -14.56
CA PRO A 164 -8.40 -13.65 -14.07
C PRO A 164 -8.60 -13.46 -12.56
N ILE A 165 -9.81 -13.72 -12.08
CA ILE A 165 -10.06 -13.93 -10.66
C ILE A 165 -10.47 -15.39 -10.56
N PHE A 166 -9.76 -16.20 -9.79
CA PHE A 166 -10.26 -17.54 -9.48
C PHE A 166 -11.35 -17.37 -8.44
N LEU A 167 -12.58 -17.68 -8.86
CA LEU A 167 -13.70 -17.78 -7.94
C LEU A 167 -13.42 -18.92 -6.97
N ASN A 168 -13.84 -18.74 -5.72
CA ASN A 168 -13.82 -19.78 -4.69
C ASN A 168 -14.81 -20.90 -5.06
N GLU A 169 -14.48 -21.71 -6.07
CA GLU A 169 -15.17 -22.98 -6.27
C GLU A 169 -14.74 -23.89 -5.13
N SER A 170 -15.68 -24.14 -4.21
CA SER A 170 -15.60 -25.06 -3.07
C SER A 170 -14.92 -26.42 -3.35
N SER A 171 -14.85 -26.79 -4.64
CA SER A 171 -14.33 -28.03 -5.23
C SER A 171 -12.84 -28.00 -5.61
N ALA A 172 -12.11 -26.89 -5.39
CA ALA A 172 -10.68 -26.80 -5.70
C ALA A 172 -9.91 -27.94 -5.01
N LYS A 173 -9.56 -28.96 -5.79
CA LYS A 173 -8.79 -30.12 -5.35
C LYS A 173 -7.47 -29.58 -4.79
N ASN A 174 -7.16 -29.87 -3.52
CA ASN A 174 -5.99 -29.43 -2.76
C ASN A 174 -6.14 -28.15 -1.91
N LEU A 175 -7.32 -27.56 -1.77
CA LEU A 175 -7.47 -26.35 -0.94
C LEU A 175 -7.11 -26.57 0.55
N ALA A 176 -7.29 -27.78 1.08
CA ALA A 176 -6.82 -28.13 2.43
C ALA A 176 -5.28 -28.21 2.55
N GLN A 177 -4.56 -28.43 1.44
CA GLN A 177 -3.10 -28.41 1.39
C GLN A 177 -2.56 -26.97 1.38
N TYR A 178 -3.23 -26.07 0.66
CA TYR A 178 -2.83 -24.66 0.56
C TYR A 178 -3.32 -23.82 1.74
N CYS A 179 -4.48 -24.16 2.29
CA CYS A 179 -5.12 -23.49 3.41
C CYS A 179 -5.37 -24.48 4.58
N PRO A 180 -4.31 -25.00 5.23
CA PRO A 180 -4.47 -25.96 6.34
C PRO A 180 -5.26 -25.38 7.51
N ASP A 181 -5.21 -24.05 7.68
CA ASP A 181 -5.84 -23.34 8.80
C ASP A 181 -7.23 -22.77 8.45
N GLY A 182 -7.70 -22.94 7.20
CA GLY A 182 -8.99 -22.41 6.75
C GLY A 182 -8.86 -21.47 5.54
N LYS A 183 -9.93 -21.41 4.74
CA LYS A 183 -9.97 -20.79 3.42
C LYS A 183 -10.25 -19.28 3.50
N PRO A 184 -9.77 -18.46 2.56
CA PRO A 184 -10.24 -17.09 2.41
C PRO A 184 -11.73 -17.08 2.01
N VAL A 185 -12.45 -16.04 2.45
CA VAL A 185 -13.84 -15.80 2.03
C VAL A 185 -13.88 -15.15 0.65
N ASP A 186 -12.89 -14.31 0.35
CA ASP A 186 -12.81 -13.50 -0.85
C ASP A 186 -12.16 -14.26 -2.03
N ASP A 187 -12.48 -13.87 -3.26
CA ASP A 187 -11.88 -14.44 -4.47
C ASP A 187 -10.40 -14.06 -4.60
N TRP A 188 -9.57 -14.94 -5.18
CA TRP A 188 -8.12 -14.71 -5.29
C TRP A 188 -7.54 -15.03 -6.67
N TYR A 189 -6.43 -14.39 -6.99
CA TYR A 189 -5.62 -14.69 -8.18
C TYR A 189 -4.15 -14.36 -7.91
N VAL A 190 -3.26 -15.28 -8.30
CA VAL A 190 -1.82 -15.12 -8.10
C VAL A 190 -1.11 -15.30 -9.42
N SER A 191 -0.63 -14.19 -9.97
CA SER A 191 0.39 -14.23 -11.02
C SER A 191 1.29 -13.02 -10.89
N GLN A 192 2.42 -13.17 -10.22
CA GLN A 192 3.41 -12.09 -10.04
C GLN A 192 3.97 -11.58 -11.38
N LYS A 193 3.89 -12.40 -12.44
CA LYS A 193 4.41 -12.07 -13.76
C LYS A 193 3.38 -11.43 -14.68
N CYS A 194 2.07 -11.57 -14.40
CA CYS A 194 0.99 -11.12 -15.28
C CYS A 194 1.24 -11.45 -16.76
N PRO A 195 1.36 -12.75 -17.12
CA PRO A 195 1.61 -13.13 -18.49
C PRO A 195 0.44 -12.70 -19.37
N GLU A 196 0.76 -12.11 -20.52
CA GLU A 196 -0.23 -11.55 -21.44
C GLU A 196 -1.31 -12.56 -21.85
N SER A 197 -0.95 -13.85 -21.98
CA SER A 197 -1.88 -14.93 -22.32
C SER A 197 -2.99 -15.19 -21.30
N GLU A 198 -2.81 -14.75 -20.04
CA GLU A 198 -3.82 -14.89 -18.99
C GLU A 198 -4.71 -13.63 -18.89
N LEU A 199 -4.31 -12.50 -19.48
CA LEU A 199 -5.03 -11.25 -19.35
C LEU A 199 -6.26 -11.21 -20.27
N THR A 200 -7.39 -10.79 -19.71
CA THR A 200 -8.60 -10.49 -20.51
C THR A 200 -8.57 -9.03 -20.95
N VAL A 201 -8.64 -8.78 -22.25
CA VAL A 201 -8.76 -7.44 -22.84
C VAL A 201 -10.24 -7.07 -22.98
N HIS A 202 -10.60 -5.85 -22.61
CA HIS A 202 -11.99 -5.37 -22.64
C HIS A 202 -12.18 -4.32 -23.74
N ASP A 203 -13.09 -4.60 -24.67
CA ASP A 203 -13.54 -3.66 -25.70
C ASP A 203 -15.08 -3.72 -25.84
N PRO A 204 -15.82 -2.72 -25.32
CA PRO A 204 -15.31 -1.51 -24.69
C PRO A 204 -14.74 -1.76 -23.27
N PRO A 205 -13.83 -0.89 -22.77
CA PRO A 205 -13.32 -0.98 -21.40
C PRO A 205 -14.44 -0.97 -20.35
N MET A 206 -14.28 -1.80 -19.30
CA MET A 206 -15.22 -1.84 -18.17
C MET A 206 -15.06 -0.59 -17.31
N ILE A 207 -16.16 -0.08 -16.77
CA ILE A 207 -16.17 1.12 -15.91
C ILE A 207 -16.83 0.75 -14.58
N PHE A 208 -16.24 1.18 -13.48
CA PHE A 208 -16.84 1.09 -12.14
C PHE A 208 -16.89 2.47 -11.52
N ASP A 209 -17.97 2.78 -10.80
CA ASP A 209 -18.08 3.98 -9.97
C ASP A 209 -17.69 3.61 -8.54
N LEU A 210 -16.47 3.95 -8.11
CA LEU A 210 -15.92 3.51 -6.83
C LEU A 210 -16.55 4.19 -5.61
N ASP A 211 -17.33 5.25 -5.80
CA ASP A 211 -18.08 5.89 -4.72
C ASP A 211 -19.37 5.12 -4.40
N VAL A 212 -19.92 4.39 -5.38
CA VAL A 212 -21.15 3.59 -5.26
C VAL A 212 -20.85 2.10 -5.14
N ASP A 213 -19.85 1.63 -5.88
CA ASP A 213 -19.39 0.24 -5.97
C ASP A 213 -17.87 0.18 -5.72
N PRO A 214 -17.42 0.36 -4.47
CA PRO A 214 -16.00 0.28 -4.12
C PRO A 214 -15.41 -1.13 -4.33
N ASN A 215 -16.27 -2.13 -4.49
CA ASN A 215 -15.90 -3.54 -4.63
C ASN A 215 -15.80 -3.96 -6.11
N GLU A 216 -16.07 -3.08 -7.07
CA GLU A 216 -15.96 -3.35 -8.50
C GLU A 216 -16.76 -4.59 -8.95
N MET A 217 -17.99 -4.70 -8.44
CA MET A 217 -18.90 -5.82 -8.68
C MET A 217 -19.82 -5.60 -9.88
N TYR A 218 -20.23 -4.35 -10.12
CA TYR A 218 -21.27 -4.00 -11.09
C TYR A 218 -20.73 -2.99 -12.11
N PRO A 219 -20.22 -3.44 -13.28
CA PRO A 219 -19.75 -2.52 -14.29
C PRO A 219 -20.90 -1.66 -14.82
N ILE A 220 -20.62 -0.39 -15.09
CA ILE A 220 -21.60 0.57 -15.61
C ILE A 220 -22.03 0.14 -17.02
N GLU A 221 -23.34 0.04 -17.21
CA GLU A 221 -23.98 -0.28 -18.48
C GLU A 221 -23.68 0.75 -19.59
N ALA A 222 -23.85 0.31 -20.83
CA ALA A 222 -23.63 1.16 -21.99
C ALA A 222 -24.58 2.37 -21.98
N SER A 223 -24.00 3.57 -22.04
CA SER A 223 -24.70 4.85 -22.09
C SER A 223 -23.82 5.93 -22.73
N GLU A 224 -24.41 7.08 -23.06
CA GLU A 224 -23.67 8.26 -23.49
C GLU A 224 -22.63 8.67 -22.44
N ARG A 225 -23.04 8.69 -21.17
CA ARG A 225 -22.15 8.99 -20.04
C ARG A 225 -20.99 8.01 -19.93
N ALA A 226 -21.24 6.71 -20.06
CA ALA A 226 -20.18 5.70 -20.05
C ALA A 226 -19.20 5.91 -21.22
N SER A 227 -19.70 6.37 -22.37
CA SER A 227 -18.87 6.68 -23.54
C SER A 227 -17.97 7.88 -23.30
N GLU A 228 -18.47 8.95 -22.66
CA GLU A 228 -17.66 10.11 -22.26
C GLU A 228 -16.52 9.72 -21.29
N ILE A 229 -16.83 8.87 -20.30
CA ILE A 229 -15.84 8.40 -19.32
C ILE A 229 -14.73 7.62 -20.02
N ARG A 230 -15.08 6.70 -20.93
CA ARG A 230 -14.11 5.92 -21.72
C ARG A 230 -13.25 6.83 -22.60
N GLN A 231 -13.86 7.80 -23.29
CA GLN A 231 -13.11 8.75 -24.13
C GLN A 231 -12.12 9.58 -23.31
N LYS A 232 -12.55 10.07 -22.14
CA LYS A 232 -11.67 10.81 -21.23
C LYS A 232 -10.50 9.94 -20.75
N ALA A 233 -10.78 8.70 -20.35
CA ALA A 233 -9.76 7.74 -19.92
C ALA A 233 -8.77 7.43 -21.05
N SER A 234 -9.25 7.09 -22.24
CA SER A 234 -8.40 6.81 -23.42
C SER A 234 -7.52 8.00 -23.81
N ARG A 235 -8.04 9.23 -23.72
CA ARG A 235 -7.22 10.44 -23.99
C ARG A 235 -6.08 10.59 -22.98
N ILE A 236 -6.35 10.37 -21.70
CA ILE A 236 -5.32 10.46 -20.65
C ILE A 236 -4.27 9.37 -20.86
N ILE A 237 -4.70 8.13 -21.12
CA ILE A 237 -3.79 7.01 -21.38
C ILE A 237 -2.94 7.26 -22.63
N PHE A 238 -3.51 7.84 -23.68
CA PHE A 238 -2.75 8.21 -24.87
C PHE A 238 -1.63 9.20 -24.53
N HIS A 239 -1.91 10.25 -23.77
CA HIS A 239 -0.86 11.21 -23.36
C HIS A 239 0.19 10.58 -22.44
N HIS A 240 -0.25 9.79 -21.45
CA HIS A 240 0.64 9.06 -20.54
C HIS A 240 1.59 8.14 -21.30
N HIS A 241 1.09 7.33 -22.23
CA HIS A 241 1.92 6.40 -22.99
C HIS A 241 2.98 7.14 -23.82
N ASN A 242 2.63 8.30 -24.40
CA ASN A 242 3.55 9.13 -25.16
C ASN A 242 4.58 9.89 -24.29
N SER A 243 4.39 9.95 -22.96
CA SER A 243 5.36 10.56 -22.04
C SER A 243 6.32 9.56 -21.41
N ILE A 244 6.13 8.25 -21.61
CA ILE A 244 7.01 7.22 -21.05
C ILE A 244 8.31 7.17 -21.86
N GLU A 245 9.44 7.37 -21.19
CA GLU A 245 10.76 7.08 -21.73
C GLU A 245 11.07 5.59 -21.54
N GLU A 246 11.44 4.88 -22.61
CA GLU A 246 11.84 3.49 -22.52
C GLU A 246 13.13 3.33 -21.72
N VAL A 247 13.13 2.43 -20.75
CA VAL A 247 14.29 2.12 -19.90
C VAL A 247 14.62 0.62 -19.96
N PRO A 248 15.89 0.22 -19.77
CA PRO A 248 16.25 -1.18 -19.73
C PRO A 248 15.53 -1.93 -18.59
N GLN A 249 14.98 -3.11 -18.89
CA GLN A 249 14.36 -3.98 -17.90
C GLN A 249 15.38 -4.38 -16.82
N GLN A 250 15.10 -4.01 -15.57
CA GLN A 250 15.97 -4.28 -14.42
C GLN A 250 15.67 -5.64 -13.76
N LEU A 251 14.46 -6.18 -13.95
CA LEU A 251 14.08 -7.49 -13.43
C LEU A 251 14.70 -8.60 -14.29
N GLY A 252 15.96 -8.92 -13.98
CA GLY A 252 16.77 -9.91 -14.69
C GLY A 252 16.88 -11.26 -13.97
N LYS A 253 17.88 -12.06 -14.38
CA LYS A 253 18.19 -13.33 -13.73
C LYS A 253 19.05 -13.08 -12.50
N TYR A 254 18.65 -13.68 -11.38
CA TYR A 254 19.44 -13.69 -10.16
C TYR A 254 20.76 -14.44 -10.36
N ASP A 255 21.85 -13.87 -9.84
CA ASP A 255 23.17 -14.51 -9.78
C ASP A 255 23.57 -14.69 -8.31
N ARG A 256 23.91 -15.93 -7.92
CA ARG A 256 24.35 -16.23 -6.56
C ARG A 256 25.71 -15.59 -6.23
N SER A 257 26.50 -15.22 -7.24
CA SER A 257 27.81 -14.58 -7.07
C SER A 257 27.73 -13.20 -6.40
N VAL A 258 26.58 -12.52 -6.48
CA VAL A 258 26.39 -11.19 -5.89
C VAL A 258 25.90 -11.22 -4.45
N VAL A 259 25.67 -12.40 -3.86
CA VAL A 259 25.22 -12.50 -2.46
C VAL A 259 26.38 -12.18 -1.52
N PRO A 260 26.25 -11.15 -0.65
CA PRO A 260 27.30 -10.85 0.33
C PRO A 260 27.56 -12.03 1.27
N CYS A 261 28.83 -12.38 1.46
CA CYS A 261 29.27 -13.47 2.33
C CYS A 261 30.01 -12.90 3.55
N CYS A 262 29.41 -13.03 4.74
CA CYS A 262 29.94 -12.45 5.98
C CYS A 262 31.16 -13.22 6.56
N ASP A 263 31.35 -14.48 6.20
CA ASP A 263 32.49 -15.31 6.62
C ASP A 263 32.88 -16.35 5.54
N PRO A 264 33.60 -15.94 4.48
CA PRO A 264 34.03 -16.87 3.44
C PRO A 264 34.96 -17.96 3.99
N PRO A 265 34.83 -19.24 3.56
CA PRO A 265 34.01 -19.72 2.45
C PRO A 265 32.62 -20.25 2.85
N ALA A 266 32.33 -20.38 4.15
CA ALA A 266 31.10 -21.04 4.62
C ALA A 266 29.87 -20.13 4.54
N CYS A 267 30.07 -18.81 4.51
CA CYS A 267 29.01 -17.79 4.48
C CYS A 267 27.96 -17.97 5.59
N SER A 268 28.36 -18.52 6.73
CA SER A 268 27.53 -18.63 7.93
C SER A 268 27.85 -17.45 8.84
N CYS A 269 26.83 -16.70 9.25
CA CYS A 269 27.03 -15.49 10.04
C CYS A 269 25.94 -15.37 11.10
N ASP A 270 26.31 -15.64 12.34
CA ASP A 270 25.50 -15.35 13.52
C ASP A 270 26.30 -14.50 14.51
N ARG A 271 26.54 -13.25 14.13
CA ARG A 271 27.15 -12.24 15.02
C ARG A 271 26.14 -11.62 15.98
N LEU A 272 24.87 -12.03 15.93
CA LEU A 272 23.79 -11.50 16.77
C LEU A 272 23.56 -12.35 18.02
N SER A 273 23.80 -13.67 17.97
CA SER A 273 23.72 -14.54 19.15
C SER A 273 24.77 -14.21 20.21
N SER A 274 26.00 -13.86 19.81
CA SER A 274 27.07 -13.41 20.72
C SER A 274 26.74 -12.06 21.39
N ARG A 275 26.01 -11.15 20.72
CA ARG A 275 25.44 -9.94 21.34
C ARG A 275 24.27 -10.22 22.29
N ARG A 276 23.42 -11.22 21.99
CA ARG A 276 22.32 -11.63 22.88
C ARG A 276 22.82 -12.32 24.15
N HIS A 277 23.86 -13.16 24.06
CA HIS A 277 24.47 -13.79 25.23
C HIS A 277 25.16 -12.79 26.18
N ASN A 278 25.85 -11.78 25.65
CA ASN A 278 26.50 -10.76 26.49
C ASN A 278 25.52 -9.80 27.20
N LYS A 279 24.26 -9.71 26.77
CA LYS A 279 23.22 -8.92 27.48
C LYS A 279 22.55 -9.68 28.64
N ASN A 280 22.60 -11.02 28.66
CA ASN A 280 22.01 -11.81 29.73
C ASN A 280 22.77 -11.73 31.07
N HIS A 281 23.98 -11.14 31.08
CA HIS A 281 24.70 -10.83 32.33
C HIS A 281 24.43 -9.41 32.87
N ALA A 282 23.60 -8.60 32.20
CA ALA A 282 23.28 -7.23 32.60
C ALA A 282 21.77 -6.93 32.69
N THR A 283 20.92 -7.94 32.87
CA THR A 283 19.51 -7.72 33.20
C THR A 283 19.34 -7.46 34.70
N LYS A 284 19.42 -6.19 35.09
CA LYS A 284 18.61 -5.73 36.24
C LYS A 284 17.16 -6.02 35.88
N ARG A 285 16.48 -6.83 36.70
CA ARG A 285 15.02 -7.00 36.63
C ARG A 285 14.39 -5.61 36.66
N PHE A 286 13.79 -5.20 35.55
CA PHE A 286 12.79 -4.15 35.57
C PHE A 286 11.49 -4.80 36.02
N ASP A 287 11.29 -4.86 37.34
CA ASP A 287 9.95 -5.03 37.89
C ASP A 287 9.17 -3.75 37.53
N HIS A 288 8.35 -3.81 36.48
CA HIS A 288 7.35 -2.79 36.23
C HIS A 288 6.11 -3.10 37.07
N PRO A 289 5.78 -2.30 38.10
CA PRO A 289 4.45 -2.37 38.68
C PRO A 289 3.47 -1.83 37.64
N PHE A 290 2.43 -2.61 37.32
CA PHE A 290 1.23 -2.10 36.66
C PHE A 290 0.66 -0.95 37.50
N ARG A 291 1.05 0.29 37.18
CA ARG A 291 0.41 1.49 37.69
C ARG A 291 -0.85 1.73 36.85
N LYS A 292 -2.01 1.54 37.48
CA LYS A 292 -3.27 2.11 37.00
C LYS A 292 -3.08 3.62 36.84
N HIS A 293 -3.09 4.12 35.61
CA HIS A 293 -3.20 5.56 35.36
C HIS A 293 -4.65 6.03 35.59
N PRO A 294 -4.86 7.22 36.15
CA PRO A 294 -6.19 7.76 36.36
C PRO A 294 -6.80 8.18 35.02
N SER A 295 -8.07 7.82 34.85
CA SER A 295 -8.94 8.19 33.74
C SER A 295 -8.92 9.70 33.50
N GLY A 296 -8.50 10.12 32.29
CA GLY A 296 -8.56 11.55 31.96
C GLY A 296 -7.81 12.01 30.71
N ARG A 297 -7.73 11.21 29.65
CA ARG A 297 -7.50 11.64 28.25
C ARG A 297 -7.64 10.41 27.35
N LYS A 298 -8.48 10.47 26.32
CA LYS A 298 -8.63 9.39 25.35
C LYS A 298 -7.36 9.34 24.50
N THR A 299 -6.45 8.45 24.85
CA THR A 299 -5.41 7.97 23.94
C THR A 299 -6.12 7.07 22.93
N MET A 300 -6.08 7.42 21.65
CA MET A 300 -6.54 6.53 20.58
C MET A 300 -5.53 5.37 20.54
N LEU A 301 -5.96 4.17 20.94
CA LEU A 301 -5.12 2.98 20.86
C LEU A 301 -5.09 2.54 19.40
N PHE A 302 -3.91 2.24 18.88
CA PHE A 302 -3.71 1.77 17.50
C PHE A 302 -4.45 0.44 17.21
N GLU A 303 -4.95 -0.25 18.25
CA GLU A 303 -5.82 -1.42 18.13
C GLU A 303 -7.16 -1.10 17.44
N ASP A 304 -7.67 0.13 17.55
CA ASP A 304 -8.95 0.56 16.98
C ASP A 304 -8.91 0.77 15.44
N LEU A 305 -7.74 0.60 14.79
CA LEU A 305 -7.56 0.76 13.34
C LEU A 305 -7.64 -0.55 12.55
N PHE A 306 -7.68 -1.70 13.23
CA PHE A 306 -7.55 -3.03 12.60
C PHE A 306 -8.67 -4.03 12.94
N ASP A 307 -9.77 -3.56 13.54
CA ASP A 307 -11.01 -4.33 13.75
C ASP A 307 -12.05 -4.10 12.63
#